data_AF-A0AB34SLG9-F1
#
_entry.id   AF-A0AB34SLG9-F1
#
_cell.length_a   1.000
_cell.length_b   1.000
_cell.length_c   1.000
_cell.angle_alpha   90.00
_cell.angle_beta   90.00
_cell.angle_gamma   90.00
#
_symmetry.space_group_name_H-M   'P 1'
#
loop_
_entity.id
_entity.type
_entity.pdbx_description
1 polymer ?
#
loop_
_entity_poly.entity_id
_entity_poly.type
_entity_poly.pdbx_seq_one_letter_code
_entity_poly.pdbx_strand_id
1 'polypeptide(L)'
;MNYKSKISIHFAIIIYFNIYFISTVYESSFWGDILSPVGTIIAFIMLFYVYKKSTGMHLIWLFLSLSALFWTMSDIAWAICELILVVNPPNIKIFNFLYLIPNVFILISVLMFFVKISKKFNRIQFLLDIVAISYSSIIIFWNLLMHNSFIAFIRSLDNLILFLYMVSDCIIISSVALLVLSIRKGRIPGGIYLTFFAGGFYSIIDLLCSYDYFYDLYVPNSIIDSGYILSFLLIAYGALLVLKEKNESQVKKFYCEFENSGTSKKSFLLLTFPIIFIIFKGFQYTELILLILTYMFYKILSIYVQNVIKNEKLLIKEKNMNLILEEKINERTKELILKNKELEYISNHDSITKVYNGRYFKNTLADMINSENSSNKITVLYIDFDRFKSINDTYGHDVGDEVLIEISKRLAITNNKDNILARLGG
;
A
#
# COMPACT_ATOMS: atom_id res chain seq x y z
N MET A 1 -6.27 -26.82 17.90
CA MET A 1 -6.52 -28.02 17.08
C MET A 1 -5.19 -28.67 16.71
N ASN A 2 -4.94 -29.88 17.24
CA ASN A 2 -3.75 -30.68 16.98
C ASN A 2 -3.55 -30.92 15.48
N TYR A 3 -2.30 -31.05 15.03
CA TYR A 3 -1.94 -31.22 13.62
C TYR A 3 -2.68 -32.39 12.93
N LYS A 4 -2.89 -33.49 13.66
CA LYS A 4 -3.69 -34.65 13.21
C LYS A 4 -5.17 -34.30 12.93
N SER A 5 -5.79 -33.43 13.73
CA SER A 5 -7.21 -33.05 13.52
C SER A 5 -7.39 -32.17 12.30
N LYS A 6 -6.37 -31.38 11.93
CA LYS A 6 -6.42 -30.53 10.73
C LYS A 6 -6.36 -31.37 9.46
N ILE A 7 -5.49 -32.36 9.38
CA ILE A 7 -5.36 -33.25 8.20
C ILE A 7 -6.68 -34.01 7.98
N SER A 8 -7.29 -34.51 9.05
CA SER A 8 -8.58 -35.21 8.98
C SER A 8 -9.70 -34.38 8.35
N ILE A 9 -9.77 -33.07 8.63
CA ILE A 9 -10.83 -32.20 8.10
C ILE A 9 -10.62 -31.92 6.60
N HIS A 10 -9.37 -31.69 6.15
CA HIS A 10 -9.11 -31.45 4.72
C HIS A 10 -9.41 -32.70 3.90
N PHE A 11 -9.05 -33.88 4.43
CA PHE A 11 -9.34 -35.16 3.79
C PHE A 11 -10.86 -35.42 3.72
N ALA A 12 -11.61 -35.09 4.77
CA ALA A 12 -13.07 -35.19 4.78
C ALA A 12 -13.73 -34.28 3.73
N ILE A 13 -13.28 -33.03 3.58
CA ILE A 13 -13.81 -32.10 2.56
C ILE A 13 -13.52 -32.62 1.14
N ILE A 14 -12.32 -33.17 0.90
CA ILE A 14 -11.96 -33.75 -0.40
C ILE A 14 -12.82 -34.97 -0.69
N ILE A 15 -12.99 -35.89 0.27
CA ILE A 15 -13.85 -37.06 0.10
C ILE A 15 -15.29 -36.64 -0.20
N TYR A 16 -15.84 -35.73 0.60
CA TYR A 16 -17.17 -35.17 0.39
C TYR A 16 -17.32 -34.60 -1.03
N PHE A 17 -16.38 -33.76 -1.47
CA PHE A 17 -16.44 -33.14 -2.79
C PHE A 17 -16.38 -34.19 -3.90
N ASN A 18 -15.55 -35.24 -3.76
CA ASN A 18 -15.51 -36.32 -4.74
C ASN A 18 -16.84 -37.10 -4.80
N ILE A 19 -17.47 -37.37 -3.66
CA ILE A 19 -18.79 -38.03 -3.63
C ILE A 19 -19.84 -37.16 -4.34
N TYR A 20 -19.87 -35.86 -4.04
CA TYR A 20 -20.79 -34.92 -4.69
C TYR A 20 -20.51 -34.78 -6.20
N PHE A 21 -19.24 -34.70 -6.59
CA PHE A 21 -18.85 -34.65 -7.99
C PHE A 21 -19.30 -35.90 -8.74
N ILE A 22 -19.13 -37.08 -8.14
CA ILE A 22 -19.63 -38.34 -8.71
C ILE A 22 -21.15 -38.29 -8.85
N SER A 23 -21.91 -37.80 -7.86
CA SER A 23 -23.37 -37.69 -8.01
C SER A 23 -23.79 -36.74 -9.14
N THR A 24 -23.05 -35.65 -9.36
CA THR A 24 -23.33 -34.73 -10.48
C THR A 24 -22.95 -35.31 -11.85
N VAL A 25 -21.93 -36.18 -11.91
CA VAL A 25 -21.57 -36.89 -13.15
C VAL A 25 -22.63 -37.92 -13.55
N TYR A 26 -23.30 -38.53 -12.57
CA TYR A 26 -24.42 -39.44 -12.79
C TYR A 26 -25.79 -38.74 -12.80
N GLU A 27 -25.82 -37.40 -12.74
CA GLU A 27 -27.05 -36.58 -12.71
C GLU A 27 -28.09 -37.08 -11.70
N SER A 28 -27.62 -37.52 -10.52
CA SER A 28 -28.50 -38.06 -9.48
C SER A 28 -29.19 -36.94 -8.71
N SER A 29 -30.48 -36.72 -8.94
CA SER A 29 -31.27 -35.71 -8.21
C SER A 29 -31.27 -35.94 -6.70
N PHE A 30 -31.52 -37.19 -6.27
CA PHE A 30 -31.53 -37.53 -4.84
C PHE A 30 -30.20 -37.19 -4.12
N TRP A 31 -29.06 -37.61 -4.68
CA TRP A 31 -27.78 -37.34 -4.05
C TRP A 31 -27.32 -35.89 -4.25
N GLY A 32 -27.60 -35.29 -5.40
CA GLY A 32 -27.27 -33.90 -5.70
C GLY A 32 -27.97 -32.92 -4.76
N ASP A 33 -29.29 -33.04 -4.63
CA ASP A 33 -30.12 -32.17 -3.78
C ASP A 33 -29.79 -32.29 -2.29
N ILE A 34 -29.37 -33.48 -1.84
CA ILE A 34 -28.96 -33.71 -0.45
C ILE A 34 -27.54 -33.19 -0.19
N LEU A 35 -26.61 -33.44 -1.12
CA LEU A 35 -25.20 -33.14 -0.90
C LEU A 35 -24.90 -31.65 -1.14
N SER A 36 -25.49 -31.00 -2.14
CA SER A 36 -25.23 -29.59 -2.46
C SER A 36 -25.31 -28.65 -1.24
N PRO A 37 -26.40 -28.64 -0.44
CA PRO A 37 -26.49 -27.78 0.74
C PRO A 37 -25.48 -28.15 1.85
N VAL A 38 -25.00 -29.40 1.90
CA VAL A 38 -23.94 -29.81 2.83
C VAL A 38 -22.61 -29.13 2.49
N GLY A 39 -22.30 -28.95 1.21
CA GLY A 39 -21.07 -28.27 0.78
C GLY A 39 -21.07 -26.79 1.14
N THR A 40 -22.19 -26.11 0.89
CA THR A 40 -22.34 -24.68 1.17
C THR A 40 -22.46 -24.39 2.66
N ILE A 41 -23.08 -25.27 3.46
CA ILE A 41 -23.10 -25.10 4.92
C ILE A 41 -21.70 -25.28 5.55
N ILE A 42 -20.88 -26.20 5.03
CA ILE A 42 -19.47 -26.34 5.43
C ILE A 42 -18.72 -25.05 5.13
N ALA A 43 -18.89 -24.48 3.93
CA ALA A 43 -18.29 -23.21 3.55
C ALA A 43 -18.75 -22.05 4.45
N PHE A 44 -20.05 -21.97 4.77
CA PHE A 44 -20.62 -21.00 5.70
C PHE A 44 -19.95 -21.09 7.08
N ILE A 45 -19.87 -22.28 7.68
CA ILE A 45 -19.27 -22.48 9.01
C ILE A 45 -17.80 -22.03 9.01
N MET A 46 -17.04 -22.38 7.96
CA MET A 46 -15.65 -21.99 7.80
C MET A 46 -15.50 -20.47 7.68
N LEU A 47 -16.31 -19.82 6.84
CA LEU A 47 -16.28 -18.37 6.63
C LEU A 47 -16.74 -17.61 7.89
N PHE A 48 -17.75 -18.09 8.59
CA PHE A 48 -18.24 -17.50 9.83
C PHE A 48 -17.23 -17.63 10.97
N TYR A 49 -16.49 -18.75 11.02
CA TYR A 49 -15.34 -18.89 11.92
C TYR A 49 -14.25 -17.85 11.59
N VAL A 50 -13.95 -17.63 10.30
CA VAL A 50 -12.99 -16.61 9.87
C VAL A 50 -13.44 -15.21 10.26
N TYR A 51 -14.71 -14.89 10.01
CA TYR A 51 -15.35 -13.65 10.45
C TYR A 51 -15.07 -13.36 11.94
N LYS A 52 -15.43 -14.30 12.82
CA LYS A 52 -15.25 -14.16 14.28
C LYS A 52 -13.79 -13.97 14.72
N LYS A 53 -12.83 -14.51 13.98
CA LYS A 53 -11.39 -14.48 14.33
C LYS A 53 -10.60 -13.39 13.59
N SER A 54 -11.19 -12.76 12.59
CA SER A 54 -10.55 -11.73 11.78
C SER A 54 -10.64 -10.36 12.44
N THR A 55 -9.56 -9.58 12.38
CA THR A 55 -9.54 -8.18 12.83
C THR A 55 -9.39 -7.27 11.61
N GLY A 56 -10.17 -6.20 11.56
CA GLY A 56 -10.15 -5.19 10.49
C GLY A 56 -10.89 -5.54 9.18
N MET A 57 -10.97 -6.79 8.74
CA MET A 57 -11.70 -7.21 7.51
C MET A 57 -12.94 -8.09 7.81
N HIS A 58 -13.40 -8.09 9.05
CA HIS A 58 -14.50 -8.97 9.51
C HIS A 58 -15.76 -8.80 8.66
N LEU A 59 -16.17 -7.58 8.30
CA LEU A 59 -17.36 -7.39 7.47
C LEU A 59 -17.26 -8.05 6.07
N ILE A 60 -16.06 -8.11 5.47
CA ILE A 60 -15.87 -8.78 4.17
C ILE A 60 -16.16 -10.28 4.32
N TRP A 61 -15.62 -10.90 5.37
CA TRP A 61 -15.85 -12.31 5.68
C TRP A 61 -17.29 -12.59 6.12
N LEU A 62 -17.94 -11.63 6.77
CA LEU A 62 -19.36 -11.73 7.12
C LEU A 62 -20.21 -11.80 5.85
N PHE A 63 -20.02 -10.89 4.90
CA PHE A 63 -20.79 -10.89 3.65
C PHE A 63 -20.52 -12.15 2.81
N LEU A 64 -19.27 -12.64 2.73
CA LEU A 64 -18.98 -13.94 2.10
C LEU A 64 -19.67 -15.10 2.83
N SER A 65 -19.73 -15.07 4.16
CA SER A 65 -20.47 -16.10 4.92
C SER A 65 -21.98 -16.03 4.64
N LEU A 66 -22.55 -14.82 4.55
CA LEU A 66 -23.97 -14.64 4.22
C LEU A 66 -24.27 -15.15 2.81
N SER A 67 -23.38 -14.95 1.84
CA SER A 67 -23.52 -15.53 0.50
C SER A 67 -23.67 -17.06 0.56
N ALA A 68 -22.77 -17.75 1.27
CA ALA A 68 -22.84 -19.21 1.44
C ALA A 68 -24.11 -19.66 2.20
N LEU A 69 -24.55 -18.89 3.20
CA LEU A 69 -25.77 -19.18 3.95
C LEU A 69 -27.02 -19.09 3.07
N PHE A 70 -27.16 -18.02 2.29
CA PHE A 70 -28.29 -17.83 1.40
C PHE A 70 -28.31 -18.83 0.25
N TRP A 71 -27.15 -19.24 -0.25
CA TRP A 71 -27.06 -20.38 -1.17
C TRP A 71 -27.58 -21.66 -0.52
N THR A 72 -27.11 -21.98 0.70
CA THR A 72 -27.56 -23.16 1.45
C THR A 72 -29.08 -23.16 1.64
N MET A 73 -29.67 -22.02 1.99
CA MET A 73 -31.12 -21.87 2.15
C MET A 73 -31.87 -22.08 0.83
N SER A 74 -31.29 -21.64 -0.28
CA SER A 74 -31.86 -21.80 -1.62
C SER A 74 -31.85 -23.27 -2.05
N ASP A 75 -30.73 -23.97 -1.86
CA ASP A 75 -30.61 -25.41 -2.15
C ASP A 75 -31.51 -26.27 -1.26
N ILE A 76 -31.67 -25.93 0.03
CA ILE A 76 -32.62 -26.63 0.90
C ILE A 76 -34.05 -26.43 0.40
N ALA A 77 -34.42 -25.21 0.00
CA ALA A 77 -35.73 -24.95 -0.57
C ALA A 77 -35.94 -25.72 -1.89
N TRP A 78 -34.90 -25.80 -2.74
CA TRP A 78 -34.91 -26.58 -3.97
C TRP A 78 -35.17 -28.06 -3.69
N ALA A 79 -34.38 -28.66 -2.79
CA ALA A 79 -34.50 -30.05 -2.39
C ALA A 79 -35.87 -30.39 -1.78
N ILE A 80 -36.47 -29.47 -0.99
CA ILE A 80 -37.83 -29.66 -0.46
C ILE A 80 -38.86 -29.67 -1.60
N CYS A 81 -38.74 -28.76 -2.56
CA CYS A 81 -39.64 -28.71 -3.72
C CYS A 81 -39.56 -30.00 -4.55
N GLU A 82 -38.35 -30.47 -4.85
CA GLU A 82 -38.13 -31.64 -5.69
C GLU A 82 -38.43 -32.96 -4.97
N LEU A 83 -37.84 -33.19 -3.79
CA LEU A 83 -37.91 -34.49 -3.09
C LEU A 83 -39.18 -34.68 -2.28
N ILE A 84 -39.73 -33.61 -1.68
CA ILE A 84 -40.88 -33.71 -0.77
C ILE A 84 -42.17 -33.30 -1.48
N LEU A 85 -42.17 -32.15 -2.15
CA LEU A 85 -43.37 -31.62 -2.80
C LEU A 85 -43.57 -32.18 -4.22
N VAL A 86 -42.55 -32.82 -4.82
CA VAL A 86 -42.59 -33.37 -6.18
C VAL A 86 -42.98 -32.31 -7.22
N VAL A 87 -42.47 -31.08 -7.03
CA VAL A 87 -42.66 -29.95 -7.94
C VAL A 87 -41.32 -29.61 -8.57
N ASN A 88 -41.29 -29.52 -9.91
CA ASN A 88 -40.09 -29.12 -10.66
C ASN A 88 -39.66 -27.70 -10.29
N PRO A 89 -38.54 -27.52 -9.56
CA PRO A 89 -38.11 -26.21 -9.09
C PRO A 89 -37.79 -25.18 -10.19
N PRO A 90 -37.26 -25.55 -11.39
CA PRO A 90 -37.03 -24.60 -12.48
C PRO A 90 -38.28 -23.82 -12.92
N ASN A 91 -39.47 -24.37 -12.70
CA ASN A 91 -40.73 -23.71 -13.07
C ASN A 91 -41.17 -22.64 -12.04
N ILE A 92 -40.51 -22.57 -10.88
CA ILE A 92 -40.88 -21.66 -9.80
C ILE A 92 -39.96 -20.43 -9.84
N LYS A 93 -40.52 -19.30 -10.30
CA LYS A 93 -39.79 -18.03 -10.50
C LYS A 93 -39.05 -17.49 -9.26
N ILE A 94 -39.44 -17.89 -8.05
CA ILE A 94 -38.80 -17.43 -6.82
C ILE A 94 -37.32 -17.85 -6.74
N PHE A 95 -36.94 -19.01 -7.31
CA PHE A 95 -35.56 -19.50 -7.28
C PHE A 95 -34.61 -18.56 -8.02
N ASN A 96 -35.04 -17.95 -9.12
CA ASN A 96 -34.25 -16.95 -9.85
C ASN A 96 -33.88 -15.75 -8.97
N PHE A 97 -34.74 -15.39 -8.01
CA PHE A 97 -34.45 -14.32 -7.05
C PHE A 97 -33.58 -14.81 -5.87
N LEU A 98 -33.83 -16.03 -5.39
CA LEU A 98 -33.08 -16.62 -4.27
C LEU A 98 -31.59 -16.77 -4.60
N TYR A 99 -31.27 -17.26 -5.80
CA TYR A 99 -29.88 -17.42 -6.26
C TYR A 99 -29.18 -16.10 -6.61
N LEU A 100 -29.90 -14.97 -6.69
CA LEU A 100 -29.31 -13.64 -6.94
C LEU A 100 -28.69 -13.05 -5.67
N ILE A 101 -29.25 -13.42 -4.50
CA ILE A 101 -28.82 -12.91 -3.20
C ILE A 101 -27.33 -13.25 -2.91
N PRO A 102 -26.87 -14.50 -3.11
CA PRO A 102 -25.45 -14.84 -3.03
C PRO A 102 -24.53 -13.94 -3.85
N ASN A 103 -24.91 -13.61 -5.10
CA ASN A 103 -24.12 -12.74 -5.99
C ASN A 103 -23.99 -11.34 -5.44
N VAL A 104 -25.08 -10.77 -4.92
CA VAL A 104 -25.09 -9.44 -4.29
C VAL A 104 -24.13 -9.40 -3.10
N PHE A 105 -24.13 -10.44 -2.27
CA PHE A 105 -23.22 -10.50 -1.12
C PHE A 105 -21.75 -10.67 -1.51
N ILE A 106 -21.44 -11.47 -2.54
CA ILE A 106 -20.08 -11.57 -3.09
C ILE A 106 -19.65 -10.20 -3.64
N LEU A 107 -20.50 -9.54 -4.42
CA LEU A 107 -20.24 -8.22 -4.98
C LEU A 107 -19.97 -7.17 -3.89
N ILE A 108 -20.79 -7.11 -2.84
CA ILE A 108 -20.57 -6.22 -1.70
C ILE A 108 -19.22 -6.50 -1.05
N SER A 109 -18.86 -7.78 -0.85
CA SER A 109 -17.58 -8.16 -0.25
C SER A 109 -16.37 -7.68 -1.07
N VAL A 110 -16.45 -7.79 -2.40
CA VAL A 110 -15.43 -7.33 -3.35
C VAL A 110 -15.31 -5.81 -3.31
N LEU A 111 -16.42 -5.08 -3.36
CA LEU A 111 -16.43 -3.62 -3.30
C LEU A 111 -15.83 -3.11 -1.99
N MET A 112 -16.22 -3.70 -0.86
CA MET A 112 -15.68 -3.35 0.46
C MET A 112 -14.16 -3.58 0.54
N PHE A 113 -13.67 -4.67 -0.07
CA PHE A 113 -12.24 -4.95 -0.14
C PHE A 113 -11.49 -3.85 -0.91
N PHE A 114 -11.97 -3.46 -2.09
CA PHE A 114 -11.33 -2.42 -2.89
C PHE A 114 -11.45 -1.02 -2.27
N VAL A 115 -12.56 -0.68 -1.62
CA VAL A 115 -12.70 0.58 -0.85
C VAL A 115 -11.65 0.65 0.26
N LYS A 116 -11.35 -0.47 0.91
CA LYS A 116 -10.34 -0.50 1.97
C LYS A 116 -8.92 -0.39 1.44
N ILE A 117 -8.63 -1.02 0.31
CA ILE A 117 -7.31 -1.00 -0.33
C ILE A 117 -7.02 0.35 -1.01
N SER A 118 -8.01 0.96 -1.66
CA SER A 118 -7.84 2.20 -2.43
C SER A 118 -7.33 3.37 -1.61
N LYS A 119 -7.58 3.38 -0.29
CA LYS A 119 -7.05 4.38 0.65
C LYS A 119 -5.52 4.46 0.67
N LYS A 120 -4.82 3.39 0.29
CA LYS A 120 -3.34 3.33 0.25
C LYS A 120 -2.77 3.58 -1.13
N PHE A 121 -3.61 3.57 -2.15
CA PHE A 121 -3.19 3.65 -3.53
C PHE A 121 -3.14 5.10 -3.98
N ASN A 122 -2.22 5.37 -4.91
CA ASN A 122 -2.31 6.59 -5.70
C ASN A 122 -3.64 6.55 -6.47
N ARG A 123 -4.50 7.55 -6.21
CA ARG A 123 -5.87 7.59 -6.72
C ARG A 123 -5.94 7.60 -8.25
N ILE A 124 -5.00 8.31 -8.90
CA ILE A 124 -4.98 8.44 -10.36
C ILE A 124 -4.63 7.10 -11.00
N GLN A 125 -3.57 6.42 -10.52
CA GLN A 125 -3.22 5.11 -11.06
C GLN A 125 -4.33 4.08 -10.83
N PHE A 126 -4.97 4.09 -9.66
CA PHE A 126 -6.07 3.16 -9.38
C PHE A 126 -7.30 3.42 -10.25
N LEU A 127 -7.64 4.68 -10.50
CA LEU A 127 -8.70 5.06 -11.45
C LEU A 127 -8.39 4.56 -12.87
N LEU A 128 -7.14 4.72 -13.33
CA LEU A 128 -6.72 4.22 -14.64
C LEU A 128 -6.85 2.70 -14.77
N ASP A 129 -6.49 1.96 -13.72
CA ASP A 129 -6.63 0.51 -13.68
C ASP A 129 -8.11 0.10 -13.77
N ILE A 130 -8.99 0.77 -13.01
CA ILE A 130 -10.44 0.53 -13.05
C ILE A 130 -10.99 0.83 -14.46
N VAL A 131 -10.68 1.99 -15.03
CA VAL A 131 -11.21 2.40 -16.34
C VAL A 131 -10.77 1.42 -17.44
N ALA A 132 -9.50 1.02 -17.47
CA ALA A 132 -9.00 0.09 -18.48
C ALA A 132 -9.66 -1.30 -18.39
N ILE A 133 -9.84 -1.81 -17.17
CA ILE A 133 -10.48 -3.11 -16.94
C ILE A 133 -11.97 -3.02 -17.28
N SER A 134 -12.68 -2.03 -16.74
CA SER A 134 -14.11 -1.85 -16.99
C SER A 134 -14.40 -1.69 -18.48
N TYR A 135 -13.60 -0.90 -19.20
CA TYR A 135 -13.77 -0.73 -20.64
C TYR A 135 -13.58 -2.05 -21.41
N SER A 136 -12.54 -2.81 -21.06
CA SER A 136 -12.28 -4.12 -21.67
C SER A 136 -13.43 -5.10 -21.39
N SER A 137 -13.92 -5.14 -20.15
CA SER A 137 -15.03 -5.99 -19.74
C SER A 137 -16.35 -5.61 -20.41
N ILE A 138 -16.63 -4.32 -20.59
CA ILE A 138 -17.84 -3.84 -21.28
C ILE A 138 -17.83 -4.25 -22.76
N ILE A 139 -16.69 -4.14 -23.45
CA ILE A 139 -16.57 -4.58 -24.85
C ILE A 139 -16.87 -6.08 -24.97
N ILE A 140 -16.31 -6.90 -24.07
CA ILE A 140 -16.56 -8.33 -24.06
C ILE A 140 -18.04 -8.61 -23.76
N PHE A 141 -18.59 -8.00 -22.72
CA PHE A 141 -19.97 -8.16 -22.32
C PHE A 141 -20.94 -7.80 -23.45
N TRP A 142 -20.75 -6.64 -24.08
CA TRP A 142 -21.62 -6.16 -25.14
C TRP A 142 -21.64 -7.12 -26.34
N ASN A 143 -20.46 -7.59 -26.75
CA ASN A 143 -20.33 -8.43 -27.93
C ASN A 143 -20.71 -9.89 -27.70
N LEU A 144 -20.32 -10.47 -26.55
CA LEU A 144 -20.63 -11.87 -26.25
C LEU A 144 -22.10 -12.06 -25.86
N LEU A 145 -22.69 -11.11 -25.13
CA LEU A 145 -24.00 -11.31 -24.50
C LEU A 145 -25.13 -10.49 -25.13
N MET A 146 -24.86 -9.30 -25.67
CA MET A 146 -25.92 -8.32 -25.99
C MET A 146 -26.13 -8.00 -27.47
N HIS A 147 -25.18 -8.31 -28.35
CA HIS A 147 -25.18 -7.86 -29.75
C HIS A 147 -26.48 -8.20 -30.52
N ASN A 148 -27.11 -9.35 -30.25
CA ASN A 148 -28.23 -9.82 -31.07
C ASN A 148 -29.63 -9.65 -30.45
N SER A 149 -29.78 -9.16 -29.21
CA SER A 149 -31.09 -9.18 -28.54
C SER A 149 -31.33 -8.16 -27.42
N PHE A 150 -30.48 -7.14 -27.23
CA PHE A 150 -30.62 -6.16 -26.12
C PHE A 150 -32.03 -5.57 -25.93
N ILE A 151 -32.70 -5.22 -27.04
CA ILE A 151 -34.05 -4.61 -27.00
C ILE A 151 -35.14 -5.64 -26.65
N ALA A 152 -34.99 -6.89 -27.10
CA ALA A 152 -35.88 -7.99 -26.72
C ALA A 152 -35.65 -8.42 -25.25
N PHE A 153 -34.40 -8.30 -24.80
CA PHE A 153 -33.96 -8.63 -23.46
C PHE A 153 -34.60 -7.71 -22.41
N ILE A 154 -34.57 -6.39 -22.54
CA ILE A 154 -35.11 -5.46 -21.51
C ILE A 154 -36.63 -5.54 -21.31
N ARG A 155 -37.39 -6.17 -22.23
CA ARG A 155 -38.85 -6.15 -22.19
C ARG A 155 -39.51 -7.11 -21.19
N SER A 156 -38.78 -8.07 -20.62
CA SER A 156 -39.34 -9.02 -19.64
C SER A 156 -38.67 -8.88 -18.26
N LEU A 157 -39.44 -9.12 -17.20
CA LEU A 157 -38.93 -9.10 -15.83
C LEU A 157 -37.90 -10.22 -15.59
N ASP A 158 -38.11 -11.38 -16.21
CA ASP A 158 -37.21 -12.54 -16.10
C ASP A 158 -35.82 -12.23 -16.72
N ASN A 159 -35.80 -11.46 -17.82
CA ASN A 159 -34.57 -11.00 -18.45
C ASN A 159 -33.84 -9.92 -17.62
N LEU A 160 -34.56 -9.11 -16.82
CA LEU A 160 -33.93 -8.14 -15.92
C LEU A 160 -33.12 -8.84 -14.83
N ILE A 161 -33.65 -9.95 -14.28
CA ILE A 161 -32.93 -10.75 -13.28
C ILE A 161 -31.67 -11.34 -13.90
N LEU A 162 -31.79 -11.95 -15.08
CA LEU A 162 -30.66 -12.49 -15.84
C LEU A 162 -29.61 -11.41 -16.17
N PHE A 163 -30.05 -10.18 -16.48
CA PHE A 163 -29.15 -9.05 -16.67
C PHE A 163 -28.31 -8.77 -15.42
N LEU A 164 -28.96 -8.77 -14.25
CA LEU A 164 -28.30 -8.49 -12.98
C LEU A 164 -27.26 -9.57 -12.65
N TYR A 165 -27.54 -10.84 -12.95
CA TYR A 165 -26.56 -11.93 -12.86
C TYR A 165 -25.33 -11.58 -13.71
N MET A 166 -25.51 -11.42 -15.02
CA MET A 166 -24.39 -11.21 -15.94
C MET A 166 -23.56 -9.97 -15.61
N VAL A 167 -24.20 -8.86 -15.20
CA VAL A 167 -23.50 -7.64 -14.76
C VAL A 167 -22.72 -7.89 -13.48
N SER A 168 -23.32 -8.55 -12.48
CA SER A 168 -22.65 -8.86 -11.22
C SER A 168 -21.42 -9.75 -11.44
N ASP A 169 -21.53 -10.75 -12.31
CA ASP A 169 -20.45 -11.66 -12.66
C ASP A 169 -19.31 -10.97 -13.39
N CYS A 170 -19.64 -10.11 -14.35
CA CYS A 170 -18.63 -9.31 -15.04
C CYS A 170 -17.85 -8.43 -14.09
N ILE A 171 -18.50 -7.84 -13.07
CA ILE A 171 -17.82 -7.04 -12.06
C ILE A 171 -16.92 -7.92 -11.18
N ILE A 172 -17.40 -9.09 -10.74
CA ILE A 172 -16.62 -10.02 -9.90
C ILE A 172 -15.40 -10.54 -10.66
N ILE A 173 -15.54 -10.94 -11.93
CA ILE A 173 -14.42 -11.38 -12.79
C ILE A 173 -13.42 -10.23 -12.99
N SER A 174 -13.92 -9.03 -13.30
CA SER A 174 -13.09 -7.81 -13.46
C SER A 174 -12.29 -7.49 -12.19
N SER A 175 -12.85 -7.82 -11.02
CA SER A 175 -12.21 -7.61 -9.73
C SER A 175 -10.94 -8.45 -9.55
N VAL A 176 -10.89 -9.65 -10.13
CA VAL A 176 -9.69 -10.51 -10.12
C VAL A 176 -8.58 -9.85 -10.94
N ALA A 177 -8.90 -9.36 -12.14
CA ALA A 177 -7.96 -8.61 -12.96
C ALA A 177 -7.45 -7.35 -12.23
N LEU A 178 -8.35 -6.63 -11.55
CA LEU A 178 -8.02 -5.41 -10.81
C LEU A 178 -7.07 -5.70 -9.65
N LEU A 179 -7.29 -6.77 -8.90
CA LEU A 179 -6.40 -7.20 -7.80
C LEU A 179 -4.98 -7.43 -8.31
N VAL A 180 -4.84 -8.16 -9.42
CA VAL A 180 -3.54 -8.57 -9.96
C VAL A 180 -2.81 -7.38 -10.61
N LEU A 181 -3.54 -6.51 -11.30
CA LEU A 181 -2.99 -5.41 -12.09
C LEU A 181 -2.64 -4.18 -11.23
N SER A 182 -3.49 -3.82 -10.27
CA SER A 182 -3.26 -2.64 -9.41
C SER A 182 -2.15 -2.83 -8.38
N ILE A 183 -1.85 -4.07 -7.97
CA ILE A 183 -0.80 -4.34 -6.99
C ILE A 183 0.55 -4.56 -7.69
N ARG A 184 1.42 -3.55 -7.58
CA ARG A 184 2.72 -3.49 -8.29
C ARG A 184 3.92 -3.81 -7.41
N LYS A 185 3.84 -3.46 -6.13
CA LYS A 185 4.81 -3.82 -5.10
C LYS A 185 4.08 -4.46 -3.93
N GLY A 186 4.78 -5.31 -3.20
CA GLY A 186 4.24 -6.04 -2.06
C GLY A 186 3.77 -7.46 -2.40
N ARG A 187 3.47 -8.22 -1.35
CA ARG A 187 2.94 -9.58 -1.43
C ARG A 187 1.56 -9.61 -0.81
N ILE A 188 0.58 -10.07 -1.60
CA ILE A 188 -0.75 -10.38 -1.07
C ILE A 188 -0.68 -11.79 -0.46
N PRO A 189 -1.30 -12.01 0.72
CA PRO A 189 -1.59 -13.35 1.24
C PRO A 189 -2.10 -14.30 0.17
N GLY A 190 -1.57 -15.53 0.14
CA GLY A 190 -2.02 -16.54 -0.82
C GLY A 190 -3.51 -16.84 -0.68
N GLY A 191 -4.02 -16.77 0.56
CA GLY A 191 -5.44 -16.94 0.85
C GLY A 191 -6.36 -15.91 0.19
N ILE A 192 -5.94 -14.63 0.11
CA ILE A 192 -6.74 -13.59 -0.57
C ILE A 192 -6.75 -13.83 -2.08
N TYR A 193 -5.60 -14.19 -2.68
CA TYR A 193 -5.57 -14.57 -4.09
C TYR A 193 -6.55 -15.72 -4.37
N LEU A 194 -6.49 -16.78 -3.56
CA LEU A 194 -7.37 -17.93 -3.73
C LEU A 194 -8.85 -17.53 -3.61
N THR A 195 -9.22 -16.70 -2.64
CA THR A 195 -10.60 -16.21 -2.47
C THR A 195 -11.08 -15.43 -3.71
N PHE A 196 -10.27 -14.53 -4.26
CA PHE A 196 -10.64 -13.77 -5.46
C PHE A 196 -10.72 -14.66 -6.70
N PHE A 197 -9.75 -15.54 -6.93
CA PHE A 197 -9.79 -16.48 -8.06
C PHE A 197 -10.99 -17.42 -7.97
N ALA A 198 -11.33 -17.91 -6.77
CA ALA A 198 -12.51 -18.74 -6.57
C ALA A 198 -13.83 -17.96 -6.78
N GLY A 199 -13.90 -16.68 -6.39
CA GLY A 199 -15.03 -15.81 -6.74
C GLY A 199 -15.14 -15.53 -8.24
N GLY A 200 -14.01 -15.36 -8.94
CA GLY A 200 -14.00 -15.28 -10.41
C GLY A 200 -14.45 -16.57 -11.08
N PHE A 201 -14.04 -17.73 -10.54
CA PHE A 201 -14.47 -19.05 -11.02
C PHE A 201 -15.98 -19.26 -10.81
N TYR A 202 -16.51 -18.89 -9.63
CA TYR A 202 -17.94 -18.85 -9.35
C TYR A 202 -18.70 -18.08 -10.43
N SER A 203 -18.28 -16.84 -10.73
CA SER A 203 -18.95 -16.01 -11.73
C SER A 203 -18.82 -16.51 -13.17
N ILE A 204 -17.77 -17.27 -13.49
CA ILE A 204 -17.68 -17.94 -14.80
C ILE A 204 -18.70 -19.08 -14.89
N ILE A 205 -18.82 -19.89 -13.84
CA ILE A 205 -19.83 -20.95 -13.76
C ILE A 205 -21.24 -20.35 -13.84
N ASP A 206 -21.46 -19.22 -13.17
CA ASP A 206 -22.75 -18.53 -13.16
C ASP A 206 -23.14 -17.95 -14.53
N LEU A 207 -22.17 -17.45 -15.29
CA LEU A 207 -22.38 -17.06 -16.68
C LEU A 207 -22.70 -18.25 -17.59
N LEU A 208 -22.09 -19.43 -17.36
CA LEU A 208 -22.41 -20.65 -18.11
C LEU A 208 -23.82 -21.16 -17.78
N CYS A 209 -24.19 -21.17 -16.50
CA CYS A 209 -25.54 -21.54 -16.06
C CYS A 209 -26.60 -20.56 -16.61
N SER A 210 -26.31 -19.25 -16.59
CA SER A 210 -27.14 -18.22 -17.20
C SER A 210 -27.32 -18.42 -18.72
N TYR A 211 -26.28 -18.88 -19.40
CA TYR A 211 -26.36 -19.24 -20.82
C TYR A 211 -27.26 -20.47 -21.02
N ASP A 212 -27.07 -21.54 -20.25
CA ASP A 212 -27.89 -22.75 -20.37
C ASP A 212 -29.36 -22.48 -20.05
N TYR A 213 -29.64 -21.63 -19.07
CA TYR A 213 -31.00 -21.20 -18.74
C TYR A 213 -31.63 -20.37 -19.87
N PHE A 214 -30.85 -19.53 -20.56
CA PHE A 214 -31.35 -18.70 -21.67
C PHE A 214 -31.68 -19.52 -22.93
N TYR A 215 -30.96 -20.62 -23.17
CA TYR A 215 -31.16 -21.49 -24.33
C TYR A 215 -32.03 -22.73 -24.03
N ASP A 216 -32.67 -22.79 -22.86
CA ASP A 216 -33.46 -23.94 -22.38
C ASP A 216 -32.67 -25.27 -22.38
N LEU A 217 -31.35 -25.19 -22.13
CA LEU A 217 -30.44 -26.33 -22.06
C LEU A 217 -30.10 -26.73 -20.62
N TYR A 218 -30.62 -26.01 -19.63
CA TYR A 218 -30.30 -26.24 -18.23
C TYR A 218 -30.78 -27.61 -17.74
N VAL A 219 -29.84 -28.40 -17.21
CA VAL A 219 -30.09 -29.67 -16.55
C VAL A 219 -29.70 -29.54 -15.07
N PRO A 220 -30.65 -29.71 -14.12
CA PRO A 220 -30.33 -29.71 -12.69
C PRO A 220 -29.37 -30.85 -12.32
N ASN A 221 -28.58 -30.65 -11.28
CA ASN A 221 -27.62 -31.62 -10.74
C ASN A 221 -26.56 -32.06 -11.76
N SER A 222 -26.15 -31.13 -12.62
CA SER A 222 -25.14 -31.35 -13.65
C SER A 222 -23.72 -31.08 -13.14
N ILE A 223 -22.72 -31.36 -13.97
CA ILE A 223 -21.31 -31.07 -13.67
C ILE A 223 -21.08 -29.58 -13.35
N ILE A 224 -21.89 -28.67 -13.90
CA ILE A 224 -21.82 -27.23 -13.64
C ILE A 224 -22.08 -26.94 -12.16
N ASP A 225 -23.01 -27.67 -11.53
CA ASP A 225 -23.40 -27.49 -10.13
C ASP A 225 -22.28 -27.86 -9.16
N SER A 226 -21.43 -28.82 -9.56
CA SER A 226 -20.20 -29.15 -8.82
C SER A 226 -19.23 -27.96 -8.74
N GLY A 227 -19.25 -27.11 -9.76
CA GLY A 227 -18.44 -25.90 -9.86
C GLY A 227 -18.80 -24.87 -8.78
N TYR A 228 -20.08 -24.65 -8.50
CA TYR A 228 -20.51 -23.71 -7.47
C TYR A 228 -20.03 -24.14 -6.09
N ILE A 229 -20.24 -25.41 -5.74
CA ILE A 229 -19.78 -25.96 -4.45
C ILE A 229 -18.27 -25.91 -4.33
N LEU A 230 -17.53 -26.23 -5.40
CA LEU A 230 -16.07 -26.09 -5.43
C LEU A 230 -15.66 -24.63 -5.16
N SER A 231 -16.35 -23.66 -5.79
CA SER A 231 -16.07 -22.24 -5.61
C SER A 231 -16.27 -21.78 -4.18
N PHE A 232 -17.40 -22.13 -3.54
CA PHE A 232 -17.65 -21.80 -2.13
C PHE A 232 -16.62 -22.44 -1.19
N LEU A 233 -16.24 -23.70 -1.42
CA LEU A 233 -15.23 -24.38 -0.63
C LEU A 233 -13.84 -23.73 -0.80
N LEU A 234 -13.46 -23.31 -2.01
CA LEU A 234 -12.21 -22.61 -2.27
C LEU A 234 -12.19 -21.20 -1.67
N ILE A 235 -13.30 -20.45 -1.74
CA ILE A 235 -13.49 -19.17 -1.06
C ILE A 235 -13.26 -19.33 0.45
N ALA A 236 -13.93 -20.32 1.06
CA ALA A 236 -13.81 -20.64 2.48
C ALA A 236 -12.40 -21.11 2.86
N TYR A 237 -11.76 -21.90 2.00
CA TYR A 237 -10.38 -22.34 2.21
C TYR A 237 -9.38 -21.19 2.14
N GLY A 238 -9.53 -20.29 1.15
CA GLY A 238 -8.76 -19.06 1.04
C GLY A 238 -8.86 -18.21 2.30
N ALA A 239 -10.08 -18.05 2.84
CA ALA A 239 -10.33 -17.33 4.08
C ALA A 239 -9.59 -17.95 5.28
N LEU A 240 -9.54 -19.28 5.39
CA LEU A 240 -8.77 -19.97 6.43
C LEU A 240 -7.25 -19.81 6.27
N LEU A 241 -6.74 -19.79 5.03
CA LEU A 241 -5.32 -19.52 4.78
C LEU A 241 -4.93 -18.12 5.27
N VAL A 242 -5.80 -17.13 5.06
CA VAL A 242 -5.61 -15.77 5.59
C VAL A 242 -5.50 -15.79 7.12
N LEU A 243 -6.28 -16.61 7.83
CA LEU A 243 -6.12 -16.76 9.28
C LEU A 243 -4.84 -17.49 9.70
N LYS A 244 -4.37 -18.47 8.91
CA LYS A 244 -3.21 -19.32 9.24
C LYS A 244 -1.88 -18.58 9.09
N GLU A 245 -1.79 -17.60 8.19
CA GLU A 245 -0.58 -16.79 7.99
C GLU A 245 -0.26 -15.85 9.19
N LYS A 246 -0.98 -15.93 10.32
CA LYS A 246 -0.73 -15.15 11.54
C LYS A 246 0.44 -15.70 12.38
N ASN A 247 1.60 -15.06 12.31
CA ASN A 247 2.52 -14.91 13.46
C ASN A 247 2.15 -13.63 14.23
N GLU A 248 2.14 -13.66 15.57
CA GLU A 248 1.62 -12.57 16.43
C GLU A 248 2.32 -11.20 16.23
N SER A 249 3.58 -11.17 15.78
CA SER A 249 4.28 -9.91 15.44
C SER A 249 3.95 -9.37 14.04
N GLN A 250 3.36 -10.19 13.17
CA GLN A 250 3.03 -9.87 11.79
C GLN A 250 1.59 -9.42 11.57
N VAL A 251 0.67 -9.56 12.53
CA VAL A 251 -0.74 -9.15 12.36
C VAL A 251 -0.90 -7.63 12.12
N LYS A 252 0.02 -6.80 12.65
CA LYS A 252 0.13 -5.37 12.29
C LYS A 252 0.78 -5.13 10.90
N LYS A 253 1.61 -6.05 10.41
CA LYS A 253 2.25 -6.04 9.07
C LYS A 253 1.42 -6.70 7.97
N PHE A 254 0.41 -7.50 8.33
CA PHE A 254 -0.35 -8.42 7.48
C PHE A 254 -1.06 -7.76 6.29
N TYR A 255 -1.33 -6.45 6.38
CA TYR A 255 -2.04 -5.68 5.37
C TYR A 255 -1.25 -4.43 4.92
N CYS A 256 0.07 -4.35 5.14
CA CYS A 256 0.79 -3.07 5.18
C CYS A 256 1.93 -2.83 4.17
N GLU A 257 2.19 -3.69 3.18
CA GLU A 257 3.32 -3.44 2.25
C GLU A 257 2.96 -3.61 0.77
N PHE A 258 1.71 -3.43 0.36
CA PHE A 258 1.37 -3.37 -1.07
C PHE A 258 1.05 -1.95 -1.54
N GLU A 259 1.70 -1.57 -2.65
CA GLU A 259 1.55 -0.28 -3.30
C GLU A 259 1.20 -0.49 -4.78
N ASN A 260 0.46 0.47 -5.34
CA ASN A 260 0.24 0.58 -6.77
C ASN A 260 1.31 1.43 -7.48
N SER A 261 2.46 1.65 -6.82
CA SER A 261 3.60 2.39 -7.37
C SER A 261 4.72 1.45 -7.80
N GLY A 262 5.33 1.70 -8.96
CA GLY A 262 6.38 0.89 -9.57
C GLY A 262 6.03 0.36 -10.96
N THR A 263 6.97 -0.41 -11.52
CA THR A 263 6.79 -1.10 -12.79
C THR A 263 5.97 -2.37 -12.58
N SER A 264 4.99 -2.60 -13.44
CA SER A 264 4.23 -3.85 -13.49
C SER A 264 4.41 -4.49 -14.84
N LYS A 265 4.90 -5.75 -14.85
CA LYS A 265 4.86 -6.61 -16.03
C LYS A 265 3.46 -7.16 -16.26
N LYS A 266 2.62 -7.26 -15.22
CA LYS A 266 1.29 -7.90 -15.22
C LYS A 266 0.25 -7.17 -16.08
N SER A 267 0.56 -6.00 -16.64
CA SER A 267 -0.34 -5.31 -17.57
C SER A 267 -0.64 -6.13 -18.82
N PHE A 268 0.21 -7.11 -19.19
CA PHE A 268 -0.10 -8.04 -20.27
C PHE A 268 -1.39 -8.83 -20.02
N LEU A 269 -1.87 -8.93 -18.78
CA LEU A 269 -3.16 -9.56 -18.49
C LEU A 269 -4.32 -8.83 -19.17
N LEU A 270 -4.21 -7.54 -19.49
CA LEU A 270 -5.22 -6.88 -20.30
C LEU A 270 -5.29 -7.46 -21.73
N LEU A 271 -4.24 -8.15 -22.20
CA LEU A 271 -4.24 -8.87 -23.47
C LEU A 271 -4.96 -10.22 -23.39
N THR A 272 -5.31 -10.72 -22.21
CA THR A 272 -6.15 -11.94 -22.13
C THR A 272 -7.57 -11.67 -22.61
N PHE A 273 -8.08 -10.45 -22.47
CA PHE A 273 -9.39 -10.03 -22.99
C PHE A 273 -9.48 -10.21 -24.53
N PRO A 274 -8.53 -9.68 -25.34
CA PRO A 274 -8.40 -10.01 -26.76
C PRO A 274 -8.36 -11.51 -27.08
N ILE A 275 -7.60 -12.29 -26.31
CA ILE A 275 -7.43 -13.74 -26.56
C ILE A 275 -8.74 -14.48 -26.33
N ILE A 276 -9.47 -14.17 -25.26
CA ILE A 276 -10.79 -14.74 -24.98
C ILE A 276 -11.76 -14.41 -26.13
N PHE A 277 -11.74 -13.17 -26.61
CA PHE A 277 -12.58 -12.73 -27.72
C PHE A 277 -12.31 -13.49 -29.04
N ILE A 278 -11.04 -13.82 -29.30
CA ILE A 278 -10.63 -14.60 -30.47
C ILE A 278 -11.21 -16.04 -30.41
N ILE A 279 -11.34 -16.63 -29.23
CA ILE A 279 -11.71 -18.04 -29.03
C ILE A 279 -13.22 -18.29 -29.24
N PHE A 280 -14.10 -17.38 -28.81
CA PHE A 280 -15.56 -17.64 -28.73
C PHE A 280 -16.38 -17.41 -30.02
N LYS A 281 -15.74 -17.11 -31.18
CA LYS A 281 -16.33 -16.69 -32.48
C LYS A 281 -17.03 -15.31 -32.43
N GLY A 282 -16.98 -14.43 -33.43
CA GLY A 282 -16.25 -14.40 -34.70
C GLY A 282 -15.60 -13.01 -34.88
N PHE A 283 -14.42 -12.99 -35.49
CA PHE A 283 -13.58 -11.80 -35.64
C PHE A 283 -14.36 -10.61 -36.23
N GLN A 284 -14.65 -9.63 -35.39
CA GLN A 284 -14.77 -8.25 -35.82
C GLN A 284 -13.44 -7.57 -35.48
N TYR A 285 -12.68 -7.20 -36.53
CA TYR A 285 -11.34 -6.61 -36.37
C TYR A 285 -11.39 -5.31 -35.55
N THR A 286 -12.53 -4.62 -35.55
CA THR A 286 -12.82 -3.38 -34.82
C THR A 286 -12.59 -3.52 -33.32
N GLU A 287 -13.14 -4.54 -32.68
CA GLU A 287 -13.11 -4.79 -31.23
C GLU A 287 -11.71 -5.19 -30.80
N LEU A 288 -11.05 -6.04 -31.61
CA LEU A 288 -9.68 -6.45 -31.35
C LEU A 288 -8.74 -5.24 -31.41
N ILE A 289 -8.87 -4.39 -32.43
CA ILE A 289 -8.13 -3.13 -32.55
C ILE A 289 -8.42 -2.24 -31.35
N LEU A 290 -9.68 -2.11 -30.94
CA LEU A 290 -10.09 -1.28 -29.80
C LEU A 290 -9.49 -1.77 -28.47
N LEU A 291 -9.46 -3.07 -28.22
CA LEU A 291 -8.84 -3.66 -27.03
C LEU A 291 -7.31 -3.48 -27.04
N ILE A 292 -6.66 -3.63 -28.20
CA ILE A 292 -5.22 -3.38 -28.35
C ILE A 292 -4.89 -1.90 -28.11
N LEU A 293 -5.67 -0.98 -28.71
CA LEU A 293 -5.52 0.45 -28.49
C LEU A 293 -5.76 0.82 -27.02
N THR A 294 -6.74 0.21 -26.37
CA THR A 294 -6.99 0.37 -24.93
C THR A 294 -5.77 -0.04 -24.12
N TYR A 295 -5.19 -1.21 -24.42
CA TYR A 295 -3.97 -1.67 -23.75
C TYR A 295 -2.80 -0.69 -23.97
N MET A 296 -2.58 -0.24 -25.20
CA MET A 296 -1.52 0.72 -25.53
C MET A 296 -1.70 2.04 -24.78
N PHE A 297 -2.91 2.60 -24.82
CA PHE A 297 -3.25 3.85 -24.14
C PHE A 297 -3.10 3.73 -22.62
N TYR A 298 -3.62 2.65 -22.02
CA TYR A 298 -3.42 2.32 -20.62
C TYR A 298 -1.93 2.24 -20.27
N LYS A 299 -1.12 1.59 -21.12
CA LYS A 299 0.31 1.43 -20.85
C LYS A 299 1.05 2.75 -20.89
N ILE A 300 0.77 3.60 -21.87
CA ILE A 300 1.34 4.95 -22.01
C ILE A 300 0.98 5.80 -20.79
N LEU A 301 -0.31 5.90 -20.45
CA LEU A 301 -0.77 6.68 -19.30
C LEU A 301 -0.22 6.15 -17.99
N SER A 302 -0.18 4.82 -17.82
CA SER A 302 0.38 4.24 -16.61
C SER A 302 1.87 4.53 -16.48
N ILE A 303 2.67 4.43 -17.55
CA ILE A 303 4.10 4.79 -17.49
C ILE A 303 4.26 6.26 -17.08
N TYR A 304 3.47 7.16 -17.67
CA TYR A 304 3.48 8.57 -17.32
C TYR A 304 3.15 8.80 -15.85
N VAL A 305 2.03 8.25 -15.35
CA VAL A 305 1.61 8.40 -13.95
C VAL A 305 2.65 7.81 -12.98
N GLN A 306 3.26 6.68 -13.31
CA GLN A 306 4.32 6.09 -12.48
C GLN A 306 5.58 6.97 -12.42
N ASN A 307 5.95 7.60 -13.53
CA ASN A 307 7.06 8.55 -13.56
C ASN A 307 6.76 9.79 -12.70
N VAL A 308 5.53 10.30 -12.76
CA VAL A 308 5.09 11.42 -11.89
C VAL A 308 5.19 11.02 -10.41
N ILE A 309 4.65 9.85 -10.02
CA ILE A 309 4.74 9.35 -8.63
C ILE A 309 6.21 9.21 -8.19
N LYS A 310 7.08 8.72 -9.08
CA LYS A 310 8.52 8.58 -8.80
C LYS A 310 9.18 9.95 -8.59
N ASN A 311 8.88 10.91 -9.45
CA ASN A 311 9.45 12.26 -9.39
C ASN A 311 9.00 13.01 -8.13
N GLU A 312 7.73 12.86 -7.74
CA GLU A 312 7.21 13.44 -6.49
C GLU A 312 7.94 12.89 -5.26
N LYS A 313 8.14 11.56 -5.21
CA LYS A 313 8.92 10.91 -4.13
C LYS A 313 10.37 11.40 -4.09
N LEU A 314 11.00 11.61 -5.25
CA LEU A 314 12.36 12.14 -5.34
C LEU A 314 12.45 13.59 -4.87
N LEU A 315 11.50 14.43 -5.28
CA LEU A 315 11.43 15.84 -4.89
C LEU A 315 11.27 16.01 -3.37
N ILE A 316 10.42 15.21 -2.73
CA ILE A 316 10.26 15.23 -1.27
C ILE A 316 11.57 14.83 -0.57
N LYS A 317 12.26 13.81 -1.09
CA LYS A 317 13.55 13.36 -0.55
C LYS A 317 14.63 14.45 -0.69
N GLU A 318 14.67 15.12 -1.83
CA GLU A 318 15.57 16.23 -2.10
C GLU A 318 15.33 17.40 -1.13
N LYS A 319 14.07 17.83 -0.96
CA LYS A 319 13.71 18.88 0.01
C LYS A 319 14.14 18.54 1.43
N ASN A 320 13.89 17.30 1.89
CA ASN A 320 14.32 16.87 3.22
C ASN A 320 15.85 16.86 3.36
N MET A 321 16.56 16.45 2.32
CA MET A 321 18.03 16.47 2.32
C MET A 321 18.56 17.91 2.37
N ASN A 322 17.95 18.83 1.62
CA ASN A 322 18.33 20.24 1.62
C ASN A 322 18.12 20.88 2.99
N LEU A 323 17.00 20.59 3.67
CA LEU A 323 16.76 21.06 5.04
C LEU A 323 17.83 20.57 6.03
N ILE A 324 18.19 19.28 5.96
CA ILE A 324 19.25 18.71 6.79
C ILE A 324 20.61 19.34 6.47
N LEU A 325 20.86 19.65 5.19
CA LEU A 325 22.09 20.29 4.75
C LEU A 325 22.18 21.74 5.26
N GLU A 326 21.10 22.51 5.17
CA GLU A 326 21.01 23.88 5.68
C GLU A 326 21.26 23.94 7.19
N GLU A 327 20.68 22.99 7.95
CA GLU A 327 20.93 22.87 9.39
C GLU A 327 22.41 22.63 9.70
N LYS A 328 23.03 21.68 9.00
CA LYS A 328 24.47 21.39 9.14
C LYS A 328 25.36 22.57 8.74
N ILE A 329 25.01 23.30 7.67
CA ILE A 329 25.75 24.49 7.24
C ILE A 329 25.69 25.55 8.34
N ASN A 330 24.52 25.78 8.93
CA ASN A 330 24.35 26.74 10.01
C ASN A 330 25.17 26.36 11.26
N GLU A 331 25.16 25.09 11.66
CA GLU A 331 26.00 24.59 12.76
C GLU A 331 27.49 24.81 12.50
N ARG A 332 27.98 24.40 11.32
CA ARG A 332 29.39 24.59 10.94
C ARG A 332 29.78 26.06 10.85
N THR A 333 28.89 26.91 10.34
CA THR A 333 29.12 28.35 10.27
C THR A 333 29.26 28.95 11.67
N LYS A 334 28.42 28.55 12.63
CA LYS A 334 28.55 28.97 14.03
C LYS A 334 29.86 28.50 14.66
N GLU A 335 30.22 27.23 14.46
CA GLU A 335 31.49 26.67 14.97
C GLU A 335 32.70 27.42 14.39
N LEU A 336 32.69 27.70 13.08
CA LEU A 336 33.74 28.47 12.40
C LEU A 336 33.85 29.88 12.94
N ILE A 337 32.72 30.58 13.15
CA ILE A 337 32.72 31.93 13.72
C ILE A 337 33.32 31.91 15.13
N LEU A 338 32.96 30.94 15.97
CA LEU A 338 33.51 30.81 17.33
C LEU A 338 35.02 30.54 17.30
N LYS A 339 35.47 29.60 16.47
CA LYS A 339 36.91 29.29 16.31
C LYS A 339 37.69 30.47 15.75
N ASN A 340 37.15 31.20 14.77
CA ASN A 340 37.80 32.40 14.25
C ASN A 340 37.94 33.48 15.32
N LYS A 341 36.92 33.71 16.15
CA LYS A 341 37.02 34.64 17.29
C LYS A 341 38.06 34.20 18.31
N GLU A 342 38.15 32.91 18.60
CA GLU A 342 39.16 32.36 19.51
C GLU A 342 40.58 32.53 18.95
N LEU A 343 40.78 32.23 17.67
CA LEU A 343 42.05 32.42 16.99
C LEU A 343 42.47 33.90 16.95
N GLU A 344 41.52 34.80 16.65
CA GLU A 344 41.75 36.25 16.68
C GLU A 344 42.15 36.72 18.09
N TYR A 345 41.45 36.22 19.12
CA TYR A 345 41.78 36.53 20.51
C TYR A 345 43.20 36.07 20.88
N ILE A 346 43.55 34.82 20.61
CA ILE A 346 44.88 34.25 20.90
C ILE A 346 45.98 34.95 20.09
N SER A 347 45.70 35.32 18.84
CA SER A 347 46.67 36.03 17.98
C SER A 347 46.96 37.44 18.45
N ASN A 348 46.00 38.11 19.13
CA ASN A 348 46.11 39.51 19.52
C ASN A 348 46.41 39.72 21.01
N HIS A 349 46.21 38.72 21.87
CA HIS A 349 46.40 38.84 23.32
C HIS A 349 47.60 38.03 23.81
N ASP A 350 48.17 38.45 24.95
CA ASP A 350 49.20 37.72 25.67
C ASP A 350 48.60 36.50 26.40
N SER A 351 49.29 35.37 26.31
CA SER A 351 48.80 34.10 26.86
C SER A 351 48.67 34.10 28.39
N ILE A 352 49.51 34.87 29.09
CA ILE A 352 49.57 34.93 30.55
C ILE A 352 48.68 36.06 31.07
N THR A 353 48.91 37.30 30.64
CA THR A 353 48.26 38.48 31.22
C THR A 353 46.91 38.83 30.60
N LYS A 354 46.56 38.24 29.45
CA LYS A 354 45.32 38.48 28.68
C LYS A 354 45.11 39.91 28.18
N VAL A 355 46.09 40.80 28.34
CA VAL A 355 46.13 42.11 27.64
C VAL A 355 46.61 41.90 26.20
N TYR A 356 46.65 42.94 25.36
CA TYR A 356 47.17 42.79 24.00
C TYR A 356 48.63 42.32 24.01
N ASN A 357 49.05 41.57 22.99
CA ASN A 357 50.45 41.19 22.84
C ASN A 357 51.26 42.24 22.07
N GLY A 358 52.58 42.09 22.09
CA GLY A 358 53.48 43.05 21.46
C GLY A 358 53.34 43.16 19.94
N ARG A 359 52.83 42.11 19.25
CA ARG A 359 52.54 42.20 17.81
C ARG A 359 51.36 43.13 17.56
N TYR A 360 50.26 42.94 18.29
CA TYR A 360 49.08 43.79 18.16
C TYR A 360 49.43 45.27 18.40
N PHE A 361 50.16 45.56 19.49
CA PHE A 361 50.63 46.91 19.79
C PHE A 361 51.40 47.56 18.63
N LYS A 362 52.39 46.85 18.06
CA LYS A 362 53.23 47.38 16.97
C LYS A 362 52.41 47.69 15.73
N ASN A 363 51.49 46.80 15.37
CA ASN A 363 50.62 47.00 14.21
C ASN A 363 49.70 48.20 14.42
N THR A 364 49.01 48.28 15.56
CA THR A 364 48.10 49.39 15.84
C THR A 364 48.83 50.74 15.95
N LEU A 365 50.04 50.76 16.52
CA LEU A 365 50.86 51.96 16.56
C LEU A 365 51.26 52.43 15.15
N ALA A 366 51.66 51.51 14.27
CA ALA A 366 51.93 51.83 12.87
C ALA A 366 50.70 52.37 12.14
N ASP A 367 49.53 51.77 12.34
CA ASP A 367 48.27 52.24 11.73
C ASP A 367 47.89 53.64 12.23
N MET A 368 48.03 53.90 13.54
CA MET A 368 47.79 55.23 14.12
C MET A 368 48.73 56.30 13.53
N ILE A 369 50.01 55.97 13.36
CA ILE A 369 51.02 56.87 12.76
C ILE A 369 50.70 57.16 11.29
N ASN A 370 50.21 56.17 10.54
CA ASN A 370 49.95 56.29 9.10
C ASN A 370 48.56 56.86 8.76
N SER A 371 47.70 57.09 9.76
CA SER A 371 46.34 57.60 9.54
C SER A 371 46.32 59.09 9.13
N GLU A 372 45.46 59.45 8.17
CA GLU A 372 45.37 60.82 7.60
C GLU A 372 44.86 61.89 8.60
N ASN A 373 44.38 61.49 9.78
CA ASN A 373 43.98 62.38 10.88
C ASN A 373 45.20 62.81 11.73
N SER A 374 46.19 63.43 11.09
CA SER A 374 47.51 63.76 11.65
C SER A 374 47.53 64.86 12.74
N SER A 375 46.38 65.29 13.26
CA SER A 375 46.28 66.34 14.29
C SER A 375 46.23 65.81 15.72
N ASN A 376 46.06 64.50 15.92
CA ASN A 376 46.03 63.90 17.26
C ASN A 376 47.44 63.51 17.74
N LYS A 377 47.79 63.93 18.96
CA LYS A 377 49.06 63.54 19.61
C LYS A 377 48.97 62.10 20.12
N ILE A 378 49.85 61.24 19.64
CA ILE A 378 50.01 59.87 20.16
C ILE A 378 50.98 59.93 21.35
N THR A 379 50.59 59.35 22.49
CA THR A 379 51.47 59.19 23.66
C THR A 379 51.73 57.71 23.88
N VAL A 380 53.00 57.32 23.97
CA VAL A 380 53.41 55.94 24.26
C VAL A 380 54.09 55.90 25.62
N LEU A 381 53.57 55.05 26.51
CA LEU A 381 54.16 54.79 27.83
C LEU A 381 54.77 53.38 27.82
N TYR A 382 56.06 53.28 28.12
CA TYR A 382 56.77 52.01 28.28
C TYR A 382 57.05 51.80 29.78
N ILE A 383 56.60 50.67 30.32
CA ILE A 383 56.67 50.34 31.74
C ILE A 383 57.50 49.07 31.90
N ASP A 384 58.51 49.11 32.75
CA ASP A 384 59.30 47.96 33.17
C ASP A 384 59.16 47.75 34.69
N PHE A 385 59.25 46.50 35.15
CA PHE A 385 59.05 46.16 36.56
C PHE A 385 60.38 45.95 37.29
N ASP A 386 60.68 46.86 38.22
CA ASP A 386 61.90 46.80 39.01
C ASP A 386 62.04 45.47 39.77
N ARG A 387 63.22 44.85 39.66
CA ARG A 387 63.61 43.62 40.38
C ARG A 387 62.68 42.42 40.15
N PHE A 388 61.89 42.40 39.08
CA PHE A 388 60.98 41.29 38.77
C PHE A 388 61.69 39.92 38.71
N LYS A 389 62.93 39.88 38.19
CA LYS A 389 63.77 38.66 38.22
C LYS A 389 64.00 38.09 39.62
N SER A 390 64.14 38.94 40.64
CA SER A 390 64.32 38.48 42.03
C SER A 390 63.08 37.76 42.55
N ILE A 391 61.88 38.14 42.08
CA ILE A 391 60.62 37.47 42.42
C ILE A 391 60.60 36.07 41.80
N ASN A 392 60.92 35.96 40.51
CA ASN A 392 61.01 34.65 39.84
C ASN A 392 62.04 33.73 40.49
N ASP A 393 63.23 34.26 40.81
CA ASP A 393 64.32 33.48 41.39
C ASP A 393 64.03 33.02 42.84
N THR A 394 63.21 33.78 43.59
CA THR A 394 62.89 33.47 45.00
C THR A 394 61.63 32.62 45.15
N TYR A 395 60.59 32.89 44.35
CA TYR A 395 59.26 32.31 44.54
C TYR A 395 58.81 31.41 43.37
N GLY A 396 59.63 31.29 42.31
CA GLY A 396 59.32 30.50 41.13
C GLY A 396 58.54 31.27 40.07
N HIS A 397 58.55 30.74 38.84
CA HIS A 397 57.91 31.36 37.68
C HIS A 397 56.38 31.46 37.79
N ASP A 398 55.73 30.49 38.44
CA ASP A 398 54.27 30.50 38.62
C ASP A 398 53.82 31.73 39.44
N VAL A 399 54.56 32.05 40.51
CA VAL A 399 54.30 33.24 41.33
C VAL A 399 54.62 34.53 40.56
N GLY A 400 55.65 34.50 39.71
CA GLY A 400 55.94 35.60 38.77
C GLY A 400 54.78 35.89 37.82
N ASP A 401 54.18 34.85 37.24
CA ASP A 401 53.03 34.97 36.33
C ASP A 401 51.80 35.54 37.06
N GLU A 402 51.54 35.11 38.30
CA GLU A 402 50.46 35.68 39.12
C GLU A 402 50.66 37.19 39.37
N VAL A 403 51.90 37.60 39.67
CA VAL A 403 52.25 39.02 39.84
C VAL A 403 52.00 39.80 38.54
N LEU A 404 52.40 39.27 37.38
CA LEU A 404 52.17 39.91 36.08
C LEU A 404 50.67 40.03 35.75
N ILE A 405 49.88 39.00 36.04
CA ILE A 405 48.42 39.01 35.86
C ILE A 405 47.79 40.12 36.71
N GLU A 406 48.16 40.20 37.99
CA GLU A 406 47.60 41.17 38.92
C GLU A 406 47.96 42.60 38.55
N ILE A 407 49.22 42.86 38.16
CA ILE A 407 49.63 44.19 37.68
C ILE A 407 48.86 44.56 36.40
N SER A 408 48.75 43.63 35.45
CA SER A 408 48.04 43.86 34.19
C SER A 408 46.57 44.21 34.42
N LYS A 409 45.90 43.55 35.38
CA LYS A 409 44.53 43.90 35.81
C LYS A 409 44.44 45.31 36.37
N ARG A 410 45.38 45.71 37.24
CA ARG A 410 45.40 47.06 37.84
C ARG A 410 45.60 48.14 36.79
N LEU A 411 46.49 47.90 35.82
CA LEU A 411 46.71 48.81 34.70
C LEU A 411 45.48 48.87 33.78
N ALA A 412 44.82 47.74 33.52
CA ALA A 412 43.63 47.69 32.68
C ALA A 412 42.44 48.49 33.27
N ILE A 413 42.30 48.57 34.60
CA ILE A 413 41.24 49.36 35.26
C ILE A 413 41.39 50.87 34.98
N THR A 414 42.61 51.35 34.75
CA THR A 414 42.89 52.75 34.43
C THR A 414 42.72 53.08 32.94
N ASN A 415 42.35 52.09 32.13
CA ASN A 415 42.33 52.17 30.69
C ASN A 415 40.93 52.58 30.18
N ASN A 416 40.78 53.81 29.67
CA ASN A 416 39.58 54.24 28.96
C ASN A 416 39.46 53.55 27.59
N LYS A 417 38.28 53.63 26.94
CA LYS A 417 37.96 52.96 25.66
C LYS A 417 38.96 53.24 24.51
N ASP A 418 39.72 54.32 24.58
CA ASP A 418 40.65 54.75 23.52
C ASP A 418 42.12 54.38 23.78
N ASN A 419 42.43 53.78 24.94
CA ASN A 419 43.80 53.44 25.31
C ASN A 419 44.10 51.95 25.03
N ILE A 420 45.33 51.65 24.62
CA ILE A 420 45.79 50.28 24.33
C ILE A 420 46.82 49.87 25.37
N LEU A 421 46.53 48.80 26.12
CA LEU A 421 47.49 48.17 27.03
C LEU A 421 47.99 46.86 26.41
N ALA A 422 49.30 46.72 26.28
CA ALA A 422 49.91 45.54 25.70
C ALA A 422 51.17 45.09 26.47
N ARG A 423 51.40 43.78 26.54
CA ARG A 423 52.64 43.19 27.02
C ARG A 423 53.62 43.06 25.86
N LEU A 424 54.71 43.83 25.91
CA LEU A 424 55.72 43.86 24.85
C LEU A 424 56.77 42.75 24.96
N GLY A 425 56.97 42.24 26.17
CA GLY A 425 57.91 41.16 26.49
C GLY A 425 57.81 40.82 27.97
N GLY A 426 58.35 39.66 28.34
CA GLY A 426 58.82 39.37 29.69
C GLY A 426 60.33 39.47 29.64
#